data_AF-A0AAJ5C0P9-F1
#
_entry.id   AF-A0AAJ5C0P9-F1
#
_cell.length_a   1.000
_cell.length_b   1.000
_cell.length_c   1.000
_cell.angle_alpha   90.00
_cell.angle_beta   90.00
_cell.angle_gamma   90.00
#
_symmetry.space_group_name_H-M   'P 1'
#
loop_
_entity.id
_entity.type
_entity.pdbx_description
1 polymer ?
#
loop_
_entity_poly.entity_id
_entity_poly.type
_entity_poly.pdbx_seq_one_letter_code
_entity_poly.pdbx_strand_id
1 'polypeptide(L)' 'MDLNRTFEYHHQGHEIQFSVTYDPKTHSFNVVEDDNINYILSYNPATREWTSTEDPGPSISVDKLAQLVQKSFGVFV' A
#
# COMPACT_ATOMS: atom_id res chain seq x y z
N MET A 1 2.23 15.23 -10.67
CA MET A 1 1.55 14.13 -9.96
C MET A 1 2.58 13.48 -9.09
N ASP A 2 2.52 13.73 -7.80
CA ASP A 2 3.39 13.09 -6.83
C ASP A 2 3.00 11.61 -6.77
N LEU A 3 3.84 10.78 -7.38
CA LEU A 3 3.64 9.33 -7.44
C LEU A 3 4.00 8.68 -6.10
N ASN A 4 4.62 9.42 -5.18
CA ASN A 4 4.97 8.98 -3.85
C ASN A 4 4.03 9.62 -2.80
N ARG A 5 3.60 8.81 -1.83
CA ARG A 5 2.81 9.23 -0.69
C ARG A 5 3.32 8.52 0.54
N THR A 6 3.67 9.27 1.56
CA THR A 6 3.99 8.73 2.87
C THR A 6 2.87 9.08 3.84
N PHE A 7 2.44 8.11 4.63
CA PHE A 7 1.43 8.30 5.66
C PHE A 7 1.69 7.39 6.85
N GLU A 8 1.31 7.86 8.02
CA GLU A 8 1.43 7.12 9.28
C GLU A 8 0.08 6.47 9.61
N TYR A 9 0.13 5.25 10.13
CA TYR A 9 -1.05 4.51 10.55
C TYR A 9 -0.84 3.91 11.93
N HIS A 10 -1.76 4.21 12.84
CA HIS A 10 -1.74 3.65 14.18
C HIS A 10 -2.51 2.32 14.20
N HIS A 11 -1.78 1.21 14.33
CA HIS A 11 -2.35 -0.12 14.46
C HIS A 11 -2.03 -0.72 15.84
N GLN A 12 -3.07 -0.99 16.64
CA GLN A 12 -2.95 -1.67 17.95
C GLN A 12 -1.93 -1.03 18.92
N GLY A 13 -1.76 0.30 18.88
CA GLY A 13 -0.83 1.02 19.74
C GLY A 13 0.59 1.15 19.20
N HIS A 14 0.87 0.61 18.00
CA HIS A 14 2.10 0.88 17.25
C HIS A 14 1.82 1.85 16.09
N GLU A 15 2.71 2.80 15.91
CA GLU A 15 2.74 3.67 14.73
C GLU A 15 3.54 2.96 13.65
N ILE A 16 2.92 2.82 12.48
CA ILE A 16 3.50 2.19 11.31
C ILE A 16 3.60 3.25 10.21
N GLN A 17 4.81 3.47 9.70
CA GLN A 17 5.04 4.41 8.61
C GLN A 17 4.94 3.69 7.27
N PHE A 18 4.04 4.14 6.40
CA PHE A 18 3.89 3.59 5.04
C PHE A 18 4.35 4.61 4.00
N SER A 19 5.38 4.26 3.25
CA SER A 19 5.86 5.00 2.08
C SER A 19 5.45 4.28 0.80
N VAL A 20 4.53 4.87 0.06
CA VAL A 20 3.89 4.26 -1.11
C VAL A 20 4.27 4.99 -2.37
N THR A 21 4.78 4.25 -3.37
CA THR A 21 5.14 4.79 -4.68
C THR A 21 4.34 4.08 -5.77
N TYR A 22 3.50 4.84 -6.46
CA TYR A 22 2.73 4.39 -7.60
C TYR A 22 3.62 4.21 -8.83
N ASP A 23 3.65 3.00 -9.38
CA ASP A 23 4.30 2.68 -10.64
C ASP A 23 3.26 2.71 -11.78
N PRO A 24 3.32 3.69 -12.69
CA PRO A 24 2.37 3.80 -13.79
C PRO A 24 2.62 2.78 -14.92
N LYS A 25 3.74 2.06 -14.93
CA LYS A 25 4.03 1.04 -15.96
C LYS A 25 3.33 -0.28 -15.63
N THR A 26 3.34 -0.67 -14.36
CA THR A 26 2.69 -1.91 -13.90
C THR A 26 1.32 -1.66 -13.27
N HIS A 27 0.95 -0.40 -13.05
CA HIS A 27 -0.23 -0.01 -12.27
C HIS A 27 -0.23 -0.60 -10.85
N SER A 28 0.97 -0.78 -10.28
CA SER A 28 1.19 -1.31 -8.94
C SER A 28 1.61 -0.20 -7.98
N PHE A 29 1.49 -0.46 -6.69
CA PHE A 29 1.96 0.40 -5.62
C PHE A 29 3.10 -0.29 -4.90
N ASN A 30 4.30 0.29 -4.95
CA ASN A 30 5.41 -0.14 -4.12
C ASN A 30 5.19 0.43 -2.73
N VAL A 31 5.08 -0.41 -1.71
CA VAL A 31 4.82 0.01 -0.34
C VAL A 31 6.03 -0.38 0.50
N VAL A 32 6.56 0.60 1.22
CA VAL A 32 7.64 0.43 2.20
C VAL A 32 7.05 0.72 3.57
N GLU A 33 7.11 -0.26 4.45
CA GLU A 33 6.62 -0.22 5.82
C GLU A 33 7.82 -0.10 6.76
N ASP A 34 7.80 0.93 7.63
CA ASP A 34 8.83 1.24 8.64
C ASP A 34 10.27 1.29 8.09
N ASP A 35 10.41 1.63 6.81
CA ASP A 35 11.69 1.62 6.07
C ASP A 35 12.42 0.25 6.12
N ASN A 36 11.70 -0.82 6.44
CA ASN A 36 12.27 -2.14 6.72
C ASN A 36 11.63 -3.23 5.85
N ILE A 37 10.32 -3.17 5.62
CA ILE A 37 9.59 -4.15 4.83
C ILE A 37 9.16 -3.49 3.51
N ASN A 38 9.47 -4.12 2.38
CA ASN A 38 9.05 -3.65 1.06
C ASN A 38 8.20 -4.71 0.39
N TYR A 39 7.03 -4.32 -0.11
CA TYR A 39 6.19 -5.19 -0.91
C TYR A 39 5.41 -4.43 -1.98
N ILE A 40 5.01 -5.17 -3.02
CA ILE A 40 4.21 -4.62 -4.12
C ILE A 40 2.74 -4.94 -3.87
N LEU A 41 1.95 -3.88 -3.74
CA LEU A 41 0.49 -3.91 -3.67
C LEU A 41 -0.10 -3.71 -5.07
N SER A 42 -0.85 -4.69 -5.56
CA SER A 42 -1.48 -4.62 -6.88
C SER A 42 -2.97 -4.91 -6.78
N TYR A 43 -3.77 -4.21 -7.58
CA TYR A 43 -5.20 -4.47 -7.68
C TYR A 43 -5.45 -5.46 -8.82
N ASN A 44 -6.11 -6.58 -8.52
CA ASN A 44 -6.53 -7.54 -9.52
C ASN A 44 -7.96 -7.20 -10.01
N PRO A 45 -8.15 -6.65 -11.22
CA PRO A 45 -9.47 -6.30 -11.72
C PRO A 45 -10.35 -7.53 -12.03
N ALA A 46 -9.75 -8.72 -12.22
CA ALA A 46 -10.50 -9.94 -12.51
C ALA A 46 -11.25 -10.46 -11.29
N THR A 47 -10.61 -10.43 -10.11
CA THR A 47 -11.22 -10.84 -8.84
C THR A 47 -11.75 -9.67 -8.02
N ARG A 48 -11.37 -8.44 -8.39
CA ARG A 48 -11.64 -7.18 -7.67
C ARG A 48 -11.00 -7.14 -6.28
N GLU A 49 -9.90 -7.84 -6.11
CA GLU A 49 -9.19 -7.96 -4.84
C GLU A 49 -7.80 -7.35 -4.94
N TRP A 50 -7.32 -6.85 -3.80
CA TRP A 50 -5.95 -6.39 -3.66
C TRP A 50 -5.04 -7.54 -3.24
N THR A 51 -3.88 -7.65 -3.87
CA THR A 51 -2.88 -8.66 -3.56
C THR A 51 -1.53 -8.02 -3.24
N SER A 52 -0.77 -8.66 -2.35
CA SER A 52 0.64 -8.35 -2.12
C SER A 52 1.47 -9.52 -2.66
N THR A 53 2.64 -9.22 -3.22
CA THR A 53 3.45 -10.22 -3.95
C THR A 53 4.82 -10.52 -3.35
N GLU A 54 5.26 -9.78 -2.33
CA GLU A 54 6.57 -9.97 -1.68
C GLU A 54 6.41 -10.56 -0.27
N ASP A 55 7.45 -11.27 0.18
CA ASP A 55 7.60 -11.80 1.55
C ASP A 55 8.83 -11.13 2.21
N PRO A 56 8.69 -10.52 3.40
CA PRO A 56 7.50 -10.51 4.25
C PRO A 56 6.39 -9.60 3.73
N GLY A 57 5.14 -10.08 3.86
CA GLY A 57 3.94 -9.33 3.51
C GLY A 57 3.62 -8.21 4.50
N PRO A 58 2.57 -7.40 4.23
CA PRO A 58 2.18 -6.30 5.09
C PRO A 58 1.83 -6.75 6.52
N SER A 59 2.20 -5.94 7.52
CA SER A 59 1.81 -6.19 8.92
C SER A 59 0.30 -6.05 9.15
N ILE A 60 -0.40 -5.42 8.21
CA ILE A 60 -1.86 -5.26 8.19
C ILE A 60 -2.47 -6.02 7.01
N SER A 61 -3.79 -6.29 7.06
CA SER A 61 -4.48 -6.90 5.93
C SER A 61 -4.32 -6.07 4.65
N VAL A 62 -4.07 -6.75 3.52
CA VAL A 62 -3.87 -6.14 2.19
C VAL A 62 -5.03 -5.20 1.81
N ASP A 63 -6.28 -5.61 2.09
CA ASP A 63 -7.47 -4.79 1.87
C ASP A 63 -7.42 -3.47 2.67
N LYS A 64 -7.00 -3.55 3.94
CA LYS A 64 -6.90 -2.38 4.81
C LYS A 64 -5.82 -1.42 4.32
N LEU A 65 -4.68 -1.97 3.93
CA LEU A 65 -3.60 -1.19 3.34
C LEU A 65 -4.09 -0.48 2.08
N ALA A 66 -4.76 -1.20 1.18
CA ALA A 66 -5.29 -0.62 -0.05
C ALA A 66 -6.24 0.55 0.22
N GLN A 67 -7.14 0.42 1.20
CA GLN A 67 -8.02 1.52 1.62
C GLN A 67 -7.22 2.75 2.10
N LEU A 68 -6.14 2.54 2.86
CA LEU A 68 -5.27 3.62 3.32
C LEU A 68 -4.53 4.30 2.16
N VAL A 69 -4.00 3.51 1.23
CA VAL A 69 -3.36 4.01 0.01
C VAL A 69 -4.34 4.83 -0.80
N GLN A 70 -5.52 4.30 -1.10
CA GLN A 70 -6.56 5.01 -1.84
C GLN A 70 -6.94 6.34 -1.18
N LYS A 71 -7.12 6.33 0.15
CA LYS A 71 -7.39 7.53 0.94
C LYS A 71 -6.25 8.55 0.87
N SER A 72 -5.00 8.10 0.92
CA SER A 72 -3.81 8.95 0.87
C SER A 72 -3.61 9.59 -0.52
N PHE A 73 -3.87 8.83 -1.58
CA PHE A 73 -3.82 9.33 -2.95
C PHE A 73 -5.06 10.17 -3.33
N GLY A 74 -6.08 10.21 -2.48
CA GLY A 74 -7.34 10.93 -2.75
C GLY A 74 -8.16 10.30 -3.89
N VAL A 75 -7.85 9.06 -4.25
CA VAL A 75 -8.52 8.34 -5.33
C VAL A 75 -9.56 7.41 -4.69
N PHE A 76 -10.81 7.85 -4.71
CA PHE A 76 -11.96 6.99 -4.44
C PHE A 76 -12.31 6.29 -5.75
N VAL A 77 -11.85 5.05 -5.94
CA VAL A 77 -12.36 4.17 -7.01
C VAL A 77 -13.52 3.33 -6.49
#